data_AF-A0A7J4M4Z9-F1
#
_entry.id   AF-A0A7J4M4Z9-F1
#
_cell.length_a   1.000
_cell.length_b   1.000
_cell.length_c   1.000
_cell.angle_alpha   90.00
_cell.angle_beta   90.00
_cell.angle_gamma   90.00
#
_symmetry.space_group_name_H-M   'P 1'
#
loop_
_entity.id
_entity.type
_entity.pdbx_description
1 polymer ?
#
loop_
_entity_poly.entity_id
_entity_poly.type
_entity_poly.pdbx_seq_one_letter_code
_entity_poly.pdbx_strand_id
1 'polypeptide(L)'
;MLVVVVVLAYILVSSGGGSPLIGKRVSSSDMLSLEQIANNNTLANKVGAGIVVPGPGSNLPKKVTGMPLTAYGKPEVFYVGGDYCPYCAVTRWGLILALMRFGNFTSLEYMQSSPTDYAADTPTFSFTNASYSSTIVHFDGLELTNRSGGGIPGANLTAVEQLAYNRYAGSGGIPFIDFGNTSVQSGASVSPVLIHRYTWSEIIRNISVPGSEMAQGIIGNADVFTAAICASNSTINATASVCKQPYVKKILG
;
A
#
# COMPACT_ATOMS: atom_id res chain seq x y z
N MET A 1 37.41 -0.59 40.93
CA MET A 1 37.59 -1.58 39.83
C MET A 1 36.83 -2.83 40.27
N LEU A 2 35.82 -3.39 39.60
CA LEU A 2 35.45 -3.47 38.18
C LEU A 2 33.91 -3.48 38.09
N VAL A 3 33.31 -2.73 37.17
CA VAL A 3 31.89 -2.91 36.81
C VAL A 3 31.85 -3.87 35.63
N VAL A 4 31.31 -5.07 35.83
CA VAL A 4 31.13 -6.05 34.76
C VAL A 4 29.84 -5.73 34.02
N VAL A 5 29.96 -5.03 32.90
CA VAL A 5 28.86 -4.83 31.95
C VAL A 5 28.79 -6.07 31.07
N VAL A 6 27.80 -6.92 31.30
CA VAL A 6 27.47 -8.03 30.40
C VAL A 6 26.76 -7.45 29.19
N VAL A 7 27.51 -7.18 28.12
CA VAL A 7 26.93 -6.87 26.81
C VAL A 7 26.54 -8.18 26.16
N LEU A 8 25.24 -8.52 26.20
CA LEU A 8 24.69 -9.61 25.40
C LEU A 8 24.66 -9.15 23.94
N ALA A 9 25.70 -9.52 23.19
CA ALA A 9 25.71 -9.40 21.74
C ALA A 9 24.71 -10.43 21.16
N TYR A 10 23.56 -9.95 20.68
CA TYR A 10 22.69 -10.74 19.82
C TYR A 10 23.40 -10.95 18.49
N ILE A 11 23.97 -12.14 18.29
CA ILE A 11 24.46 -12.56 16.97
C ILE A 11 23.22 -12.87 16.13
N LEU A 12 22.81 -11.92 15.29
CA LEU A 12 21.88 -12.19 14.19
C LEU A 12 22.63 -13.06 13.17
N VAL A 13 22.38 -14.36 13.22
CA VAL A 13 22.72 -15.27 12.13
C VAL A 13 21.84 -14.91 10.94
N SER A 14 22.40 -14.20 9.96
CA SER A 14 21.74 -13.94 8.68
C SER A 14 21.74 -15.22 7.85
N SER A 15 20.74 -16.08 8.02
CA SER A 15 20.41 -17.06 6.98
C SER A 15 19.78 -16.29 5.82
N GLY A 16 20.41 -16.31 4.64
CA GLY A 16 19.97 -15.61 3.42
C GLY A 16 18.65 -16.12 2.80
N GLY A 17 17.69 -16.56 3.62
CA GLY A 17 16.32 -16.87 3.23
C GLY A 17 15.36 -15.85 3.87
N GLY A 18 14.41 -15.36 3.09
CA GLY A 18 13.36 -14.47 3.61
C GLY A 18 12.47 -15.17 4.64
N SER A 19 11.55 -14.41 5.23
CA SER A 19 10.59 -14.90 6.22
C SER A 19 9.87 -16.16 5.74
N PRO A 20 9.63 -17.16 6.62
CA PRO A 20 8.86 -18.36 6.27
C PRO A 20 7.39 -18.06 5.92
N LEU A 21 6.93 -16.83 6.17
CA LEU A 21 5.58 -16.38 5.79
C LEU A 21 5.45 -16.03 4.32
N ILE A 22 6.55 -15.80 3.58
CA ILE A 22 6.49 -15.41 2.16
C ILE A 22 5.66 -16.42 1.36
N GLY A 23 4.67 -15.92 0.61
CA GLY A 23 3.74 -16.73 -0.20
C GLY A 23 2.71 -17.51 0.63
N LYS A 24 2.65 -17.33 1.95
CA LYS A 24 1.55 -17.83 2.78
C LYS A 24 0.44 -16.81 2.78
N ARG A 25 -0.81 -17.28 2.77
CA ARG A 25 -1.98 -16.44 2.98
C ARG A 25 -1.87 -15.71 4.32
N VAL A 26 -2.28 -14.44 4.32
CA VAL A 26 -2.37 -13.65 5.55
C VAL A 26 -3.28 -14.36 6.54
N SER A 27 -2.79 -14.52 7.77
CA SER A 27 -3.56 -15.21 8.81
C SER A 27 -4.87 -14.50 9.08
N SER A 28 -5.90 -15.23 9.50
CA SER A 28 -7.21 -14.63 9.82
C SER A 28 -7.10 -13.55 10.92
N SER A 29 -6.21 -13.73 11.89
CA SER A 29 -5.97 -12.73 12.95
C SER A 29 -5.36 -11.43 12.41
N ASP A 30 -4.40 -11.53 11.49
CA ASP A 30 -3.78 -10.34 10.89
C ASP A 30 -4.73 -9.65 9.92
N MET A 31 -5.49 -10.41 9.12
CA MET A 31 -6.56 -9.86 8.27
C MET A 31 -7.58 -9.08 9.09
N LEU A 32 -8.09 -9.67 10.18
CA LEU A 32 -9.02 -8.98 11.08
C LEU A 32 -8.39 -7.72 11.71
N SER A 33 -7.12 -7.76 12.07
CA SER A 33 -6.41 -6.60 12.62
C SER A 33 -6.30 -5.47 11.59
N LEU A 34 -5.96 -5.80 10.34
CA LEU A 34 -5.90 -4.83 9.23
C LEU A 34 -7.28 -4.23 8.95
N GLU A 35 -8.34 -5.04 8.91
CA GLU A 35 -9.71 -4.58 8.70
C GLU A 35 -10.18 -3.64 9.82
N GLN A 36 -9.88 -3.96 11.08
CA GLN A 36 -10.19 -3.11 12.23
C GLN A 36 -9.44 -1.78 12.17
N ILE A 37 -8.16 -1.80 11.79
CA ILE A 37 -7.34 -0.58 11.62
C ILE A 37 -7.88 0.27 10.47
N ALA A 38 -8.17 -0.34 9.32
CA ALA A 38 -8.69 0.33 8.14
C ALA A 38 -10.00 1.08 8.44
N ASN A 39 -10.89 0.47 9.22
CA ASN A 39 -12.21 1.03 9.56
C ASN A 39 -12.23 1.86 10.87
N ASN A 40 -11.08 2.09 11.51
CA ASN A 40 -10.98 2.91 12.71
C ASN A 40 -10.98 4.41 12.35
N ASN A 41 -12.17 5.01 12.26
CA ASN A 41 -12.33 6.44 11.96
C ASN A 41 -11.67 7.35 13.00
N THR A 42 -11.55 6.94 14.27
CA THR A 42 -10.88 7.74 15.31
C THR A 42 -9.37 7.81 15.07
N LEU A 43 -8.76 6.70 14.67
CA LEU A 43 -7.34 6.64 14.27
C LEU A 43 -7.12 7.50 13.01
N ALA A 44 -7.91 7.29 11.96
CA ALA A 44 -7.82 8.06 10.72
C ALA A 44 -7.99 9.58 10.96
N ASN A 45 -8.98 10.00 11.75
CA ASN A 45 -9.15 11.43 12.08
C ASN A 45 -7.97 12.03 12.87
N LYS A 46 -7.27 11.24 13.70
CA LYS A 46 -6.07 11.70 14.42
C LYS A 46 -4.86 11.79 13.51
N VAL A 47 -4.71 10.90 12.54
CA VAL A 47 -3.58 10.88 11.61
C VAL A 47 -3.79 11.86 10.44
N GLY A 48 -4.96 11.85 9.81
CA GLY A 48 -5.28 12.65 8.63
C GLY A 48 -4.41 12.27 7.44
N ALA A 49 -3.94 13.24 6.66
CA ALA A 49 -2.98 12.98 5.58
C ALA A 49 -1.62 12.43 6.09
N GLY A 50 -1.42 12.43 7.41
CA GLY A 50 -0.20 12.01 8.06
C GLY A 50 0.98 12.95 7.78
N ILE A 51 2.18 12.43 8.05
CA ILE A 51 3.44 13.07 7.71
C ILE A 51 4.10 12.19 6.67
N VAL A 52 4.34 12.76 5.49
CA VAL A 52 5.23 12.17 4.51
C VAL A 52 6.61 12.07 5.14
N VAL A 53 7.07 10.86 5.45
CA VAL A 53 8.47 10.63 5.82
C VAL A 53 9.31 10.92 4.58
N PRO A 54 10.15 11.98 4.56
CA PRO A 54 10.86 12.38 3.36
C PRO A 54 11.76 11.25 2.85
N GLY A 55 11.52 10.81 1.62
CA GLY A 55 12.42 10.00 0.83
C GLY A 55 12.68 10.68 -0.52
N PRO A 56 13.69 10.27 -1.29
CA PRO A 56 13.89 10.77 -2.65
C PRO A 56 12.60 10.54 -3.46
N GLY A 57 11.93 11.63 -3.87
CA GLY A 57 10.70 11.54 -4.65
C GLY A 57 9.47 11.07 -3.87
N SER A 58 9.17 11.64 -2.70
CA SER A 58 7.82 11.51 -2.13
C SER A 58 6.77 11.96 -3.16
N ASN A 59 5.97 11.01 -3.65
CA ASN A 59 4.93 11.25 -4.64
C ASN A 59 3.56 10.98 -4.03
N LEU A 60 2.78 12.04 -3.81
CA LEU A 60 1.34 11.92 -3.51
C LEU A 60 0.55 11.82 -4.82
N PRO A 61 -0.71 11.32 -4.78
CA PRO A 61 -1.58 11.33 -5.94
C PRO A 61 -1.75 12.75 -6.51
N LYS A 62 -1.52 12.89 -7.81
CA LYS A 62 -1.68 14.14 -8.57
C LYS A 62 -2.93 14.04 -9.42
N LYS A 63 -3.74 15.09 -9.43
CA LYS A 63 -4.92 15.16 -10.30
C LYS A 63 -4.51 15.08 -11.76
N VAL A 64 -5.27 14.33 -12.53
CA VAL A 64 -5.11 14.21 -13.98
C VAL A 64 -6.46 14.38 -14.66
N THR A 65 -6.43 14.58 -15.97
CA THR A 65 -7.62 14.66 -16.80
C THR A 65 -7.51 13.63 -17.91
N GLY A 66 -8.47 12.72 -17.97
CA GLY A 66 -8.54 11.69 -18.99
C GLY A 66 -9.91 11.04 -19.04
N MET A 67 -10.06 10.08 -19.95
CA MET A 67 -11.27 9.24 -19.98
C MET A 67 -11.32 8.41 -18.69
N PRO A 68 -12.46 8.35 -17.98
CA PRO A 68 -12.56 7.58 -16.75
C PRO A 68 -12.12 6.14 -16.96
N LEU A 69 -11.19 5.68 -16.12
CA LEU A 69 -10.81 4.28 -16.10
C LEU A 69 -11.84 3.50 -15.28
N THR A 70 -12.51 2.56 -15.94
CA THR A 70 -13.62 1.81 -15.35
C THR A 70 -13.60 0.36 -15.81
N ALA A 71 -13.93 -0.54 -14.89
CA ALA A 71 -14.10 -1.96 -15.16
C ALA A 71 -15.38 -2.47 -14.49
N TYR A 72 -16.13 -3.32 -15.19
CA TYR A 72 -17.40 -3.88 -14.71
C TYR A 72 -18.41 -2.84 -14.18
N GLY A 73 -18.44 -1.66 -14.80
CA GLY A 73 -19.34 -0.55 -14.43
C GLY A 73 -18.92 0.23 -13.18
N LYS A 74 -17.71 0.03 -12.67
CA LYS A 74 -17.17 0.73 -11.49
C LYS A 74 -15.90 1.49 -11.86
N PRO A 75 -15.59 2.61 -11.19
CA PRO A 75 -14.25 3.20 -11.24
C PRO A 75 -13.21 2.17 -10.84
N GLU A 76 -12.13 2.12 -11.60
CA GLU A 76 -11.04 1.19 -11.39
C GLU A 76 -9.91 1.87 -10.61
N VAL A 77 -9.48 1.20 -9.54
CA VAL A 77 -8.23 1.50 -8.85
C VAL A 77 -7.21 0.53 -9.40
N PHE A 78 -6.28 1.02 -10.19
CA PHE A 78 -5.32 0.20 -10.92
C PHE A 78 -3.93 0.40 -10.32
N TYR A 79 -3.27 -0.69 -9.94
CA TYR A 79 -1.93 -0.70 -9.35
C TYR A 79 -0.94 -1.48 -10.21
N VAL A 80 0.27 -0.94 -10.36
CA VAL A 80 1.42 -1.66 -10.93
C VAL A 80 2.58 -1.65 -9.94
N GLY A 81 3.09 -2.84 -9.66
CA GLY A 81 4.22 -3.04 -8.79
C GLY A 81 5.14 -4.18 -9.22
N GLY A 82 6.08 -4.46 -8.34
CA GLY A 82 6.88 -5.67 -8.35
C GLY A 82 7.13 -6.11 -6.91
N ASP A 83 7.05 -7.41 -6.66
CA ASP A 83 7.30 -7.96 -5.33
C ASP A 83 8.73 -7.68 -4.86
N TYR A 84 9.70 -7.53 -5.76
CA TYR A 84 11.09 -7.20 -5.40
C TYR A 84 11.24 -5.77 -4.84
N CYS A 85 10.34 -4.86 -5.17
CA CYS A 85 10.51 -3.41 -5.02
C CYS A 85 10.13 -2.95 -3.59
N PRO A 86 11.06 -2.40 -2.80
CA PRO A 86 10.78 -1.98 -1.43
C PRO A 86 9.85 -0.76 -1.33
N TYR A 87 9.92 0.17 -2.28
CA TYR A 87 8.96 1.28 -2.35
C TYR A 87 7.53 0.79 -2.62
N CYS A 88 7.39 -0.25 -3.45
CA CYS A 88 6.14 -0.94 -3.70
C CYS A 88 5.65 -1.62 -2.42
N ALA A 89 6.56 -2.26 -1.68
CA ALA A 89 6.29 -2.92 -0.41
C ALA A 89 5.61 -1.99 0.60
N VAL A 90 6.17 -0.79 0.84
CA VAL A 90 5.56 0.16 1.79
C VAL A 90 4.25 0.77 1.27
N THR A 91 4.14 1.04 -0.04
CA THR A 91 2.90 1.59 -0.64
C THR A 91 1.71 0.63 -0.53
N ARG A 92 1.93 -0.69 -0.65
CA ARG A 92 0.84 -1.69 -0.54
C ARG A 92 0.13 -1.62 0.80
N TRP A 93 0.83 -1.34 1.91
CA TRP A 93 0.19 -1.19 3.22
C TRP A 93 -0.90 -0.12 3.22
N GLY A 94 -0.58 1.09 2.75
CA GLY A 94 -1.55 2.19 2.66
C GLY A 94 -2.69 1.87 1.69
N LEU A 95 -2.38 1.29 0.53
CA LEU A 95 -3.37 0.95 -0.49
C LEU A 95 -4.35 -0.13 -0.01
N ILE A 96 -3.86 -1.18 0.65
CA ILE A 96 -4.69 -2.25 1.22
C ILE A 96 -5.65 -1.69 2.26
N LEU A 97 -5.15 -0.87 3.20
CA LEU A 97 -5.99 -0.26 4.23
C LEU A 97 -7.04 0.69 3.64
N ALA A 98 -6.69 1.42 2.58
CA ALA A 98 -7.66 2.26 1.87
C ALA A 98 -8.76 1.42 1.20
N LEU A 99 -8.39 0.36 0.48
CA LEU A 99 -9.33 -0.53 -0.22
C LEU A 99 -10.23 -1.31 0.76
N MET A 100 -9.72 -1.72 1.93
CA MET A 100 -10.50 -2.34 3.00
C MET A 100 -11.62 -1.45 3.57
N ARG A 101 -11.64 -0.15 3.27
CA ARG A 101 -12.75 0.76 3.60
C ARG A 101 -13.90 0.71 2.59
N PHE A 102 -13.66 0.13 1.41
CA PHE A 102 -14.61 0.05 0.31
C PHE A 102 -14.99 -1.39 -0.06
N GLY A 103 -14.26 -2.39 0.45
CA GLY A 103 -14.42 -3.78 0.09
C GLY A 103 -13.57 -4.69 0.96
N ASN A 104 -13.39 -5.93 0.51
CA ASN A 104 -12.65 -6.95 1.25
C ASN A 104 -11.66 -7.68 0.34
N PHE A 105 -10.51 -8.04 0.92
CA PHE A 105 -9.54 -8.92 0.29
C PHE A 105 -9.75 -10.37 0.72
N THR A 106 -9.50 -11.30 -0.20
CA THR A 106 -9.30 -12.72 0.09
C THR A 106 -8.02 -13.19 -0.61
N SER A 107 -7.43 -14.28 -0.12
CA SER A 107 -6.19 -14.85 -0.68
C SER A 107 -5.00 -13.88 -0.75
N LEU A 108 -5.02 -12.78 0.01
CA LEU A 108 -3.86 -11.91 0.17
C LEU A 108 -2.72 -12.71 0.81
N GLU A 109 -1.50 -12.56 0.32
CA GLU A 109 -0.33 -13.31 0.80
C GLU A 109 0.72 -12.38 1.40
N TYR A 110 1.42 -12.85 2.43
CA TYR A 110 2.60 -12.16 2.95
C TYR A 110 3.73 -12.19 1.91
N MET A 111 4.51 -11.11 1.84
CA MET A 111 5.65 -10.97 0.95
C MET A 111 6.73 -10.08 1.55
N GLN A 112 7.99 -10.29 1.19
CA GLN A 112 9.05 -9.30 1.45
C GLN A 112 9.60 -8.80 0.13
N SER A 113 10.10 -7.56 0.11
CA SER A 113 10.89 -7.08 -1.01
C SER A 113 12.18 -7.90 -1.21
N SER A 114 12.92 -7.59 -2.28
CA SER A 114 14.21 -8.22 -2.54
C SER A 114 15.15 -8.09 -1.32
N PRO A 115 15.97 -9.12 -1.03
CA PRO A 115 16.95 -9.08 0.06
C PRO A 115 18.19 -8.23 -0.28
N THR A 116 18.32 -7.75 -1.52
CA THR A 116 19.52 -7.04 -2.00
C THR A 116 19.26 -5.61 -2.48
N ASP A 117 18.04 -5.10 -2.31
CA ASP A 117 17.68 -3.72 -2.65
C ASP A 117 17.97 -2.76 -1.46
N TYR A 118 17.84 -1.46 -1.69
CA TYR A 118 18.13 -0.36 -0.75
C TYR A 118 17.55 -0.57 0.65
N ALA A 119 16.30 -1.00 0.73
CA ALA A 119 15.64 -1.40 1.96
C ALA A 119 15.30 -2.89 1.86
N ALA A 120 16.33 -3.71 2.08
CA ALA A 120 16.25 -5.17 1.96
C ALA A 120 15.13 -5.76 2.80
N ASP A 121 14.50 -6.82 2.30
CA ASP A 121 13.53 -7.65 3.01
C ASP A 121 12.35 -6.86 3.64
N THR A 122 11.95 -5.76 3.00
CA THR A 122 10.86 -4.91 3.48
C THR A 122 9.55 -5.69 3.56
N PRO A 123 8.94 -5.89 4.74
CA PRO A 123 7.70 -6.65 4.89
C PRO A 123 6.51 -5.97 4.22
N THR A 124 5.73 -6.76 3.49
CA THR A 124 4.58 -6.32 2.69
C THR A 124 3.62 -7.49 2.45
N PHE A 125 2.63 -7.25 1.61
CA PHE A 125 1.79 -8.24 0.98
C PHE A 125 2.06 -8.28 -0.52
N SER A 126 1.54 -9.29 -1.21
CA SER A 126 1.55 -9.39 -2.68
C SER A 126 0.13 -9.47 -3.23
N PHE A 127 -0.11 -8.82 -4.37
CA PHE A 127 -1.39 -8.90 -5.07
C PHE A 127 -1.46 -10.06 -6.07
N THR A 128 -0.37 -10.77 -6.35
CA THR A 128 -0.31 -11.82 -7.40
C THR A 128 -1.43 -12.85 -7.32
N ASN A 129 -1.79 -13.30 -6.11
CA ASN A 129 -2.87 -14.26 -5.87
C ASN A 129 -4.07 -13.65 -5.11
N ALA A 130 -4.03 -12.34 -4.85
CA ALA A 130 -5.06 -11.67 -4.09
C ALA A 130 -6.34 -11.55 -4.91
N SER A 131 -7.48 -11.56 -4.23
CA SER A 131 -8.78 -11.25 -4.81
C SER A 131 -9.42 -10.15 -4.00
N TYR A 132 -10.08 -9.20 -4.69
CA TYR A 132 -10.76 -8.08 -4.06
C TYR A 132 -12.21 -8.00 -4.51
N SER A 133 -13.12 -7.75 -3.57
CA SER A 133 -14.54 -7.57 -3.84
C SER A 133 -15.06 -6.29 -3.21
N SER A 134 -15.76 -5.49 -4.01
CA SER A 134 -16.41 -4.25 -3.59
C SER A 134 -17.61 -3.97 -4.48
N THR A 135 -18.65 -3.34 -3.94
CA THR A 135 -19.76 -2.79 -4.73
C THR A 135 -19.46 -1.38 -5.27
N ILE A 136 -18.35 -0.77 -4.85
CA ILE A 136 -18.04 0.65 -5.07
C ILE A 136 -16.97 0.83 -6.15
N VAL A 137 -15.85 0.11 -6.03
CA VAL A 137 -14.72 0.19 -6.98
C VAL A 137 -14.34 -1.18 -7.51
N HIS A 138 -13.75 -1.22 -8.70
CA HIS A 138 -12.93 -2.35 -9.14
C HIS A 138 -11.49 -2.11 -8.71
N PHE A 139 -10.76 -3.17 -8.34
CA PHE A 139 -9.34 -3.09 -8.06
C PHE A 139 -8.62 -4.10 -8.96
N ASP A 140 -7.68 -3.61 -9.75
CA ASP A 140 -6.71 -4.45 -10.44
C ASP A 140 -5.31 -4.18 -9.87
N GLY A 141 -4.71 -5.21 -9.29
CA GLY A 141 -3.46 -5.15 -8.56
C GLY A 141 -2.39 -5.98 -9.24
N LEU A 142 -1.64 -5.38 -10.16
CA LEU A 142 -0.68 -6.11 -10.99
C LEU A 142 0.73 -6.11 -10.41
N GLU A 143 1.25 -7.30 -10.14
CA GLU A 143 2.67 -7.52 -9.86
C GLU A 143 3.37 -7.99 -11.13
N LEU A 144 4.18 -7.13 -11.74
CA LEU A 144 4.89 -7.47 -12.99
C LEU A 144 6.06 -8.42 -12.77
N THR A 145 6.66 -8.35 -11.59
CA THR A 145 7.89 -9.07 -11.25
C THR A 145 7.80 -9.65 -9.85
N ASN A 146 8.31 -10.86 -9.70
CA ASN A 146 8.39 -11.56 -8.42
C ASN A 146 9.52 -10.99 -7.56
N ARG A 147 9.62 -11.48 -6.32
CA ARG A 147 10.63 -11.04 -5.34
C ARG A 147 12.08 -11.15 -5.84
N SER A 148 12.37 -12.12 -6.72
CA SER A 148 13.70 -12.34 -7.30
C SER A 148 13.95 -11.51 -8.57
N GLY A 149 13.02 -10.64 -8.97
CA GLY A 149 13.10 -9.81 -10.17
C GLY A 149 12.70 -10.51 -11.47
N GLY A 150 12.24 -11.76 -11.40
CA GLY A 150 11.72 -12.48 -12.58
C GLY A 150 10.30 -12.04 -12.92
N GLY A 151 9.95 -11.98 -14.20
CA GLY A 151 8.58 -11.66 -14.64
C GLY A 151 7.55 -12.66 -14.09
N ILE A 152 6.37 -12.17 -13.74
CA ILE A 152 5.25 -13.02 -13.30
C ILE A 152 4.43 -13.43 -14.53
N PRO A 153 4.31 -14.74 -14.84
CA PRO A 153 3.53 -15.20 -15.99
C PRO A 153 2.08 -14.75 -15.91
N GLY A 154 1.56 -14.21 -17.01
CA GLY A 154 0.17 -13.76 -17.10
C GLY A 154 -0.10 -12.38 -16.51
N ALA A 155 0.88 -11.73 -15.88
CA ALA A 155 0.77 -10.36 -15.41
C ALA A 155 0.79 -9.38 -16.60
N ASN A 156 -0.38 -9.11 -17.17
CA ASN A 156 -0.54 -8.25 -18.35
C ASN A 156 -1.51 -7.12 -18.05
N LEU A 157 -1.14 -5.93 -18.51
CA LEU A 157 -2.02 -4.76 -18.53
C LEU A 157 -3.06 -4.91 -19.64
N THR A 158 -4.30 -4.53 -19.37
CA THR A 158 -5.26 -4.27 -20.45
C THR A 158 -4.77 -3.11 -21.31
N ALA A 159 -5.31 -2.97 -22.53
CA ALA A 159 -4.90 -1.88 -23.42
C ALA A 159 -5.15 -0.48 -22.81
N VAL A 160 -6.22 -0.32 -22.04
CA VAL A 160 -6.56 0.96 -21.40
C VAL A 160 -5.65 1.28 -20.21
N GLU A 161 -5.30 0.28 -19.40
CA GLU A 161 -4.34 0.43 -18.31
C GLU A 161 -2.93 0.70 -18.85
N GLN A 162 -2.52 0.02 -19.92
CA GLN A 162 -1.22 0.26 -20.56
C GLN A 162 -1.11 1.70 -21.06
N LEU A 163 -2.18 2.27 -21.61
CA LEU A 163 -2.21 3.67 -22.02
C LEU A 163 -2.07 4.62 -20.83
N ALA A 164 -2.79 4.37 -19.72
CA ALA A 164 -2.66 5.16 -18.50
C ALA A 164 -1.24 5.05 -17.91
N TYR A 165 -0.70 3.84 -17.81
CA TYR A 165 0.64 3.56 -17.30
C TYR A 165 1.72 4.27 -18.13
N ASN A 166 1.68 4.14 -19.46
CA ASN A 166 2.63 4.82 -20.35
C ASN A 166 2.54 6.35 -20.24
N ARG A 167 1.32 6.88 -20.07
CA ARG A 167 1.08 8.33 -20.00
C ARG A 167 1.64 8.93 -18.71
N TYR A 168 1.49 8.24 -17.58
CA TYR A 168 1.72 8.84 -16.26
C TYR A 168 2.90 8.27 -15.49
N ALA A 169 3.31 7.03 -15.75
CA ALA A 169 4.46 6.40 -15.09
C ALA A 169 5.80 6.66 -15.80
N GLY A 170 5.79 7.42 -16.91
CA GLY A 170 6.99 7.72 -17.69
C GLY A 170 7.59 6.45 -18.29
N SER A 171 8.85 6.15 -18.00
CA SER A 171 9.56 4.96 -18.49
C SER A 171 9.25 3.68 -17.69
N GLY A 172 8.06 3.58 -17.07
CA GLY A 172 7.63 2.41 -16.29
C GLY A 172 8.03 2.46 -14.82
N GLY A 173 7.84 3.61 -14.15
CA GLY A 173 8.10 3.74 -12.72
C GLY A 173 7.11 2.98 -11.85
N ILE A 174 7.62 2.27 -10.83
CA ILE A 174 6.83 1.56 -9.80
C ILE A 174 7.18 2.07 -8.38
N PRO A 175 6.23 2.03 -7.42
CA PRO A 175 4.83 1.67 -7.61
C PRO A 175 4.07 2.73 -8.41
N PHE A 176 3.12 2.30 -9.22
CA PHE A 176 2.17 3.18 -9.89
C PHE A 176 0.75 2.87 -9.42
N ILE A 177 -0.06 3.90 -9.19
CA ILE A 177 -1.48 3.78 -8.88
C ILE A 177 -2.27 4.78 -9.71
N ASP A 178 -3.34 4.33 -10.34
CA ASP A 178 -4.36 5.15 -10.97
C ASP A 178 -5.68 5.01 -10.20
N PHE A 179 -6.34 6.13 -9.93
CA PHE A 179 -7.65 6.20 -9.25
C PHE A 179 -8.72 6.67 -10.25
N GLY A 180 -9.21 5.77 -11.11
CA GLY A 180 -10.26 6.04 -12.08
C GLY A 180 -9.92 7.11 -13.12
N ASN A 181 -8.64 7.33 -13.38
CA ASN A 181 -8.04 8.37 -14.22
C ASN A 181 -8.44 9.80 -13.80
N THR A 182 -8.73 10.00 -12.51
CA THR A 182 -8.94 11.34 -11.92
C THR A 182 -7.71 11.83 -11.15
N SER A 183 -6.94 10.90 -10.60
CA SER A 183 -5.64 11.15 -10.00
C SER A 183 -4.76 9.92 -10.12
N VAL A 184 -3.44 10.15 -10.16
CA VAL A 184 -2.44 9.09 -10.28
C VAL A 184 -1.26 9.34 -9.35
N GLN A 185 -0.65 8.27 -8.87
CA GLN A 185 0.61 8.29 -8.15
C GLN A 185 1.64 7.48 -8.94
N SER A 186 2.82 8.05 -9.15
CA SER A 186 3.99 7.35 -9.70
C SER A 186 5.14 7.50 -8.71
N GLY A 187 5.64 6.40 -8.16
CA GLY A 187 6.55 6.36 -7.02
C GLY A 187 5.82 6.30 -5.66
N ALA A 188 6.56 6.03 -4.59
CA ALA A 188 6.00 5.96 -3.23
C ALA A 188 5.95 7.33 -2.53
N SER A 189 4.99 7.51 -1.62
CA SER A 189 4.93 8.67 -0.73
C SER A 189 5.65 8.44 0.60
N VAL A 190 6.09 7.20 0.87
CA VAL A 190 6.68 6.80 2.16
C VAL A 190 7.98 6.06 1.88
N SER A 191 9.02 6.34 2.68
CA SER A 191 10.28 5.61 2.59
C SER A 191 10.14 4.18 3.15
N PRO A 192 10.61 3.13 2.46
CA PRO A 192 10.55 1.76 2.95
C PRO A 192 11.44 1.52 4.19
N VAL A 193 12.43 2.39 4.43
CA VAL A 193 13.26 2.35 5.65
C VAL A 193 12.40 2.43 6.92
N LEU A 194 11.22 3.04 6.82
CA LEU A 194 10.23 3.12 7.90
C LEU A 194 9.87 1.74 8.48
N ILE A 195 9.82 0.69 7.65
CA ILE A 195 9.32 -0.63 8.05
C ILE A 195 10.28 -1.79 7.79
N HIS A 196 11.37 -1.60 7.03
CA HIS A 196 12.21 -2.70 6.53
C HIS A 196 12.86 -3.63 7.58
N ARG A 197 12.94 -3.20 8.85
CA ARG A 197 13.54 -3.97 9.95
C ARG A 197 12.53 -4.51 10.95
N TYR A 198 11.24 -4.42 10.63
CA TYR A 198 10.17 -4.84 11.50
C TYR A 198 9.52 -6.13 10.98
N THR A 199 8.77 -6.80 11.83
CA THR A 199 7.86 -7.87 11.44
C THR A 199 6.47 -7.32 11.12
N TRP A 200 5.62 -8.08 10.43
CA TRP A 200 4.22 -7.68 10.18
C TRP A 200 3.46 -7.35 11.46
N SER A 201 3.61 -8.16 12.52
CA SER A 201 2.93 -7.94 13.79
C SER A 201 3.41 -6.66 14.48
N GLU A 202 4.70 -6.34 14.40
CA GLU A 202 5.22 -5.06 14.89
C GLU A 202 4.71 -3.88 14.08
N ILE A 203 4.62 -4.01 12.75
CA ILE A 203 4.06 -2.96 11.88
C ILE A 203 2.58 -2.73 12.22
N ILE A 204 1.76 -3.79 12.26
CA ILE A 204 0.33 -3.75 12.61
C ILE A 204 0.12 -3.05 13.96
N ARG A 205 0.93 -3.39 14.96
CA ARG A 205 0.88 -2.75 16.28
C ARG A 205 1.23 -1.26 16.21
N ASN A 206 2.28 -0.88 15.48
CA ASN A 206 2.74 0.51 15.43
C ASN A 206 1.82 1.41 14.61
N ILE A 207 1.26 0.94 13.48
CA ILE A 207 0.31 1.73 12.67
C ILE A 207 -1.01 1.99 13.40
N SER A 208 -1.31 1.20 14.44
CA SER A 208 -2.46 1.40 15.33
C SER A 208 -2.27 2.53 16.34
N VAL A 209 -1.05 3.07 16.48
CA VAL A 209 -0.71 4.15 17.42
C VAL A 209 -0.63 5.47 16.65
N PRO A 210 -1.61 6.40 16.76
CA PRO A 210 -1.72 7.57 15.88
C PRO A 210 -0.47 8.46 15.81
N GLY A 211 0.29 8.55 16.90
CA GLY A 211 1.50 9.39 16.97
C GLY A 211 2.79 8.69 16.51
N SER A 212 2.76 7.42 16.12
CA SER A 212 3.95 6.73 15.63
C SER A 212 4.29 7.19 14.22
N GLU A 213 5.58 7.19 13.86
CA GLU A 213 6.00 7.49 12.48
C GLU A 213 5.37 6.53 11.47
N MET A 214 5.17 5.26 11.85
CA MET A 214 4.51 4.27 11.00
C MET A 214 3.04 4.61 10.76
N ALA A 215 2.29 5.07 11.77
CA ALA A 215 0.92 5.49 11.57
C ALA A 215 0.87 6.74 10.69
N GLN A 216 1.73 7.73 10.96
CA GLN A 216 1.83 8.94 10.15
C GLN A 216 2.17 8.66 8.69
N GLY A 217 3.04 7.67 8.40
CA GLY A 217 3.33 7.25 7.05
C GLY A 217 2.22 6.41 6.42
N ILE A 218 1.84 5.28 7.04
CA ILE A 218 0.98 4.25 6.43
C ILE A 218 -0.51 4.60 6.53
N ILE A 219 -1.01 4.99 7.72
CA ILE A 219 -2.41 5.42 7.86
C ILE A 219 -2.62 6.74 7.13
N GLY A 220 -1.65 7.65 7.19
CA GLY A 220 -1.67 8.89 6.40
C GLY A 220 -1.81 8.64 4.91
N ASN A 221 -1.02 7.72 4.37
CA ASN A 221 -1.11 7.33 2.97
C ASN A 221 -2.43 6.62 2.64
N ALA A 222 -2.95 5.77 3.54
CA ALA A 222 -4.28 5.16 3.39
C ALA A 222 -5.41 6.21 3.35
N ASP A 223 -5.34 7.25 4.18
CA ASP A 223 -6.29 8.35 4.21
C ASP A 223 -6.26 9.17 2.91
N VAL A 224 -5.06 9.44 2.39
CA VAL A 224 -4.88 10.09 1.08
C VAL A 224 -5.45 9.24 -0.05
N PHE A 225 -5.18 7.92 -0.07
CA PHE A 225 -5.75 7.02 -1.08
C PHE A 225 -7.26 6.89 -0.97
N THR A 226 -7.80 6.89 0.25
CA THR A 226 -9.25 6.91 0.47
C THR A 226 -9.88 8.16 -0.12
N ALA A 227 -9.25 9.33 0.08
CA ALA A 227 -9.69 10.56 -0.54
C ALA A 227 -9.61 10.51 -2.08
N ALA A 228 -8.51 9.97 -2.64
CA ALA A 228 -8.38 9.79 -4.08
C ALA A 228 -9.48 8.88 -4.66
N ILE A 229 -9.78 7.76 -4.00
CA ILE A 229 -10.90 6.87 -4.36
C ILE A 229 -12.23 7.62 -4.26
N CYS A 230 -12.48 8.37 -3.19
CA CYS A 230 -13.70 9.17 -3.06
C CYS A 230 -13.85 10.21 -4.18
N ALA A 231 -12.74 10.81 -4.64
CA ALA A 231 -12.74 11.79 -5.73
C ALA A 231 -12.79 11.16 -7.14
N SER A 232 -12.62 9.83 -7.27
CA SER A 232 -12.68 9.13 -8.56
C SER A 232 -14.03 9.25 -9.26
N ASN A 233 -15.11 9.42 -8.50
CA ASN A 233 -16.45 9.55 -9.05
C ASN A 233 -17.39 10.29 -8.09
N SER A 234 -18.26 11.16 -8.63
CA SER A 234 -19.19 11.97 -7.83
C SER A 234 -20.23 11.13 -7.08
N THR A 235 -20.70 10.01 -7.66
CA THR A 235 -21.62 9.08 -6.99
C THR A 235 -20.94 8.43 -5.78
N ILE A 236 -19.67 8.01 -5.90
CA ILE A 236 -18.90 7.47 -4.76
C ILE A 236 -18.81 8.52 -3.66
N ASN A 237 -18.37 9.74 -3.98
CA ASN A 237 -18.24 10.83 -3.00
C ASN A 237 -19.55 11.14 -2.26
N ALA A 238 -20.70 11.02 -2.95
CA ALA A 238 -22.01 11.29 -2.38
C ALA A 238 -22.58 10.13 -1.53
N THR A 239 -22.30 8.88 -1.92
CA THR A 239 -22.98 7.70 -1.38
C THR A 239 -22.16 6.92 -0.36
N ALA A 240 -20.85 6.79 -0.56
CA ALA A 240 -20.00 6.01 0.34
C ALA A 240 -19.83 6.74 1.69
N SER A 241 -20.12 6.04 2.78
CA SER A 241 -20.07 6.62 4.14
C SER A 241 -18.67 7.09 4.52
N VAL A 242 -17.63 6.37 4.09
CA VAL A 242 -16.22 6.76 4.31
C VAL A 242 -15.89 8.12 3.69
N CYS A 243 -16.49 8.47 2.54
CA CYS A 243 -16.26 9.75 1.87
C CYS A 243 -16.86 10.96 2.60
N LYS A 244 -17.67 10.71 3.64
CA LYS A 244 -18.24 11.73 4.53
C LYS A 244 -17.44 11.91 5.81
N GLN A 245 -16.40 11.10 6.03
CA GLN A 245 -15.57 11.21 7.22
C GLN A 245 -14.76 12.52 7.22
N PRO A 246 -14.54 13.15 8.40
CA PRO A 246 -13.85 14.44 8.48
C PRO A 246 -12.44 14.42 7.88
N TYR A 247 -11.67 13.36 8.11
CA TYR A 247 -10.32 13.22 7.54
C TYR A 247 -10.34 13.23 6.00
N VAL A 248 -11.32 12.58 5.37
CA VAL A 248 -11.47 12.57 3.91
C VAL A 248 -11.80 13.96 3.38
N LYS A 249 -12.79 14.63 3.99
CA LYS A 249 -13.17 15.99 3.58
C LYS A 249 -12.00 16.97 3.72
N LYS A 250 -11.28 16.91 4.84
CA LYS A 250 -10.08 17.74 5.06
C LYS A 250 -9.00 17.55 4.00
N ILE A 251 -8.81 16.32 3.49
CA ILE A 251 -7.82 16.03 2.44
C ILE A 251 -8.28 16.53 1.07
N LEU A 252 -9.59 16.43 0.77
CA LEU A 252 -10.14 16.85 -0.51
C LEU A 252 -10.20 18.39 -0.69
N GLY A 253 -10.22 19.14 0.41
CA GLY A 253 -10.40 20.59 0.44
C GLY A 253 -11.84 20.95 0.72
#